data_AF-A0A261GNB0-F1
#
_entry.id   AF-A0A261GNB0-F1
#
_cell.length_a   1.000
_cell.length_b   1.000
_cell.length_c   1.000
_cell.angle_alpha   90.00
_cell.angle_beta   90.00
_cell.angle_gamma   90.00
#
_symmetry.space_group_name_H-M   'P 1'
#
loop_
_entity.id
_entity.type
_entity.pdbx_description
1 polymer ?
#
loop_
_entity_poly.entity_id
_entity_poly.type
_entity_poly.pdbx_seq_one_letter_code
_entity_poly.pdbx_strand_id
1 'polypeptide(L)' 'MNLIGANVKRFREIQQLTQDQLATRCKIEGWNLSRGTLAKIEARVRRVTDYEVATMAKALRISVSELFSEPN' A
#
# COMPACT_ATOMS: atom_id res chain seq x y z
N MET A 1 6.82 10.77 -10.58
CA MET A 1 5.77 9.72 -10.74
C MET A 1 5.46 9.14 -9.36
N ASN A 2 4.23 8.71 -9.05
CA ASN A 2 3.92 8.12 -7.73
C ASN A 2 4.32 6.63 -7.71
N LEU A 3 5.50 6.34 -7.15
CA LEU A 3 6.06 4.99 -7.06
C LEU A 3 5.30 4.12 -6.05
N ILE A 4 4.92 4.72 -4.91
CA ILE A 4 4.31 3.99 -3.79
C ILE A 4 3.06 3.24 -4.23
N GLY A 5 2.14 3.91 -4.94
CA GLY A 5 0.89 3.30 -5.37
C GLY A 5 1.09 2.01 -6.19
N ALA A 6 2.05 2.02 -7.11
CA ALA A 6 2.34 0.84 -7.91
C ALA A 6 3.03 -0.27 -7.11
N ASN A 7 3.96 0.09 -6.21
CA ASN A 7 4.64 -0.89 -5.38
C ASN A 7 3.68 -1.54 -4.37
N VAL A 8 2.75 -0.76 -3.78
CA VAL A 8 1.67 -1.30 -2.94
C VAL A 8 0.87 -2.34 -3.71
N LYS A 9 0.43 -2.03 -4.93
CA LYS A 9 -0.29 -2.99 -5.78
C LYS A 9 0.55 -4.25 -6.05
N ARG A 10 1.82 -4.07 -6.43
CA ARG A 10 2.74 -5.17 -6.74
C ARG A 10 2.93 -6.12 -5.55
N PHE A 11 3.27 -5.59 -4.37
CA PHE A 11 3.47 -6.41 -3.18
C PHE A 11 2.17 -7.04 -2.69
N ARG A 12 1.03 -6.35 -2.81
CA ARG A 12 -0.29 -6.92 -2.55
C ARG A 12 -0.53 -8.16 -3.42
N GLU A 13 -0.25 -8.07 -4.71
CA GLU A 13 -0.46 -9.16 -5.69
C GLU A 13 0.53 -10.32 -5.48
N ILE A 14 1.81 -10.03 -5.19
CA ILE A 14 2.80 -11.05 -4.80
C ILE A 14 2.33 -11.85 -3.59
N GLN A 15 1.69 -11.19 -2.63
CA GLN A 15 1.12 -11.83 -1.43
C GLN A 15 -0.29 -12.41 -1.65
N GLN A 16 -0.82 -12.36 -2.87
CA GLN A 16 -2.15 -12.86 -3.24
C GLN A 16 -3.28 -12.25 -2.41
N LEU A 17 -3.13 -10.97 -2.03
CA LEU A 17 -4.13 -10.26 -1.23
C LEU A 17 -5.13 -9.53 -2.13
N THR A 18 -6.40 -9.58 -1.76
CA THR A 18 -7.40 -8.64 -2.30
C THR A 18 -7.18 -7.25 -1.73
N GLN A 19 -7.76 -6.23 -2.37
CA GLN A 19 -7.72 -4.86 -1.83
C GLN A 19 -8.41 -4.78 -0.46
N ASP A 20 -9.52 -5.50 -0.25
CA ASP A 20 -10.20 -5.55 1.05
C ASP A 20 -9.32 -6.19 2.13
N GLN A 21 -8.57 -7.24 1.79
CA GLN A 21 -7.64 -7.86 2.73
C GLN A 21 -6.52 -6.92 3.13
N LEU A 22 -5.89 -6.21 2.19
CA LEU A 22 -4.86 -5.23 2.53
C LEU A 22 -5.44 -4.05 3.32
N ALA A 23 -6.62 -3.54 2.94
CA ALA A 23 -7.31 -2.48 3.68
C ALA A 23 -7.59 -2.90 5.14
N THR A 24 -8.00 -4.15 5.35
CA THR A 24 -8.22 -4.73 6.68
C THR A 24 -6.90 -4.81 7.47
N ARG A 25 -5.80 -5.18 6.83
CA ARG A 25 -4.47 -5.18 7.49
C ARG A 25 -4.03 -3.77 7.89
N CYS A 26 -4.20 -2.78 7.01
CA CYS A 26 -3.92 -1.39 7.35
C CYS A 26 -4.76 -0.92 8.57
N LYS A 27 -6.02 -1.37 8.67
CA LYS A 27 -6.87 -1.08 9.83
C LYS A 27 -6.31 -1.66 11.12
N ILE A 28 -5.79 -2.89 11.09
CA ILE A 28 -5.13 -3.53 12.24
C ILE A 28 -3.87 -2.74 12.65
N GLU A 29 -3.12 -2.20 11.69
CA GLU A 29 -1.95 -1.36 11.92
C GLU A 29 -2.29 0.09 12.33
N GLY A 30 -3.57 0.40 12.57
CA GLY A 30 -4.04 1.69 13.08
C GLY A 30 -4.49 2.68 12.01
N TRP A 31 -4.50 2.30 10.74
CA TRP A 31 -4.99 3.16 9.66
C TRP A 31 -6.30 2.63 9.06
N ASN A 32 -7.42 3.31 9.38
CA ASN A 32 -8.74 2.97 8.86
C ASN A 32 -8.85 3.28 7.35
N LEU A 33 -8.29 2.40 6.53
CA LEU A 33 -8.25 2.49 5.09
C LEU A 33 -9.48 1.80 4.47
N SER A 34 -10.19 2.50 3.59
CA SER A 34 -11.23 1.87 2.76
C SER A 34 -10.62 1.21 1.52
N ARG A 35 -11.27 0.17 0.99
CA ARG A 35 -10.93 -0.44 -0.30
C ARG A 35 -10.90 0.58 -1.44
N GLY A 36 -11.86 1.51 -1.47
CA GLY A 36 -11.92 2.55 -2.50
C GLY A 36 -10.76 3.54 -2.43
N THR A 37 -10.32 3.89 -1.21
CA THR A 37 -9.13 4.70 -0.99
C THR A 37 -7.87 3.94 -1.45
N LEU A 38 -7.75 2.66 -1.08
CA LEU A 38 -6.65 1.80 -1.54
C LEU A 38 -6.61 1.71 -3.07
N ALA A 39 -7.75 1.52 -3.74
CA ALA A 39 -7.82 1.48 -5.19
C ALA A 39 -7.32 2.77 -5.85
N LYS A 40 -7.65 3.95 -5.28
CA LYS A 40 -7.14 5.25 -5.77
C LYS A 40 -5.63 5.41 -5.55
N ILE A 41 -5.10 4.86 -4.46
CA ILE A 41 -3.66 4.83 -4.18
C ILE A 41 -2.96 3.94 -5.20
N GLU A 42 -3.44 2.71 -5.40
CA GLU A 42 -2.89 1.75 -6.37
C GLU A 42 -2.96 2.27 -7.81
N ALA A 43 -4.02 3.00 -8.15
CA ALA A 43 -4.17 3.68 -9.44
C ALA A 43 -3.34 4.97 -9.56
N ARG A 44 -2.54 5.32 -8.54
CA ARG A 44 -1.71 6.54 -8.46
C ARG A 44 -2.50 7.86 -8.53
N VAL A 45 -3.82 7.81 -8.37
CA VAL A 45 -4.72 8.97 -8.34
C VAL A 45 -4.60 9.71 -7.01
N ARG A 46 -4.30 8.99 -5.93
CA ARG A 46 -4.11 9.55 -4.59
C ARG A 46 -2.66 9.36 -4.13
N ARG A 47 -2.04 10.44 -3.65
CA ARG A 47 -0.75 10.39 -2.95
C ARG A 47 -0.95 9.92 -1.51
N VAL A 48 0.12 9.41 -0.92
CA VAL A 48 0.12 8.89 0.45
C VAL A 48 1.07 9.72 1.30
N THR A 49 0.76 9.87 2.58
CA THR A 49 1.65 10.54 3.54
C THR A 49 2.73 9.58 4.05
N ASP A 50 3.74 10.10 4.73
CA ASP A 50 4.79 9.32 5.40
C ASP A 50 4.23 8.29 6.40
N TYR A 51 3.26 8.68 7.23
CA TYR A 51 2.55 7.79 8.15
C TYR A 51 1.83 6.66 7.40
N GLU A 52 1.15 6.97 6.30
CA GLU A 52 0.44 5.98 5.49
C GLU A 52 1.41 5.01 4.82
N VAL A 53 2.55 5.49 4.33
CA VAL A 53 3.63 4.66 3.77
C VAL A 53 4.16 3.69 4.83
N ALA A 54 4.49 4.19 6.02
CA ALA A 54 4.98 3.35 7.12
C ALA A 54 3.94 2.29 7.51
N THR A 55 2.66 2.65 7.53
CA THR A 55 1.57 1.73 7.85
C THR A 55 1.37 0.67 6.77
N MET A 56 1.44 1.04 5.49
CA MET A 56 1.37 0.10 4.37
C MET A 56 2.54 -0.88 4.36
N ALA A 57 3.76 -0.41 4.65
CA ALA A 57 4.92 -1.28 4.76
C ALA A 57 4.73 -2.35 5.85
N LYS A 58 4.22 -1.96 7.03
CA LYS A 58 3.86 -2.90 8.10
C LYS A 58 2.77 -3.89 7.68
N ALA A 59 1.69 -3.39 7.10
CA ALA A 59 0.56 -4.22 6.64
C ALA A 59 0.97 -5.23 5.54
N LEU A 60 1.92 -4.86 4.69
CA LEU A 60 2.54 -5.70 3.67
C LEU A 60 3.73 -6.51 4.22
N ARG A 61 4.17 -6.32 5.46
CA ARG A 61 5.34 -7.00 6.04
C ARG A 61 6.61 -6.88 5.18
N ILE A 62 6.83 -5.68 4.66
CA ILE A 62 8.01 -5.30 3.87
C ILE A 62 8.70 -4.09 4.51
N SER A 63 9.92 -3.82 4.07
CA SER A 63 10.61 -2.59 4.43
C SER A 63 9.98 -1.38 3.75
N VAL A 64 10.09 -0.19 4.39
CA VAL A 64 9.62 1.06 3.76
C VAL A 64 10.37 1.32 2.44
N SER A 65 11.66 0.99 2.36
CA SER A 65 12.49 1.14 1.15
C SER A 65 11.96 0.38 -0.06
N GLU A 66 11.32 -0.77 0.14
CA GLU A 66 10.71 -1.54 -0.94
C GLU A 66 9.56 -0.79 -1.61
N LEU A 67 8.82 0.04 -0.86
CA LEU A 67 7.78 0.89 -1.43
C LEU A 67 8.34 2.03 -2.31
N PHE A 68 9.60 2.42 -2.09
CA PHE A 68 10.29 3.46 -2.88
C PHE A 68 11.17 2.91 -4.00
N SER A 69 11.34 1.59 -4.11
CA SER A 69 12.19 0.99 -5.14
C SER A 69 11.59 1.17 -6.53
N GLU A 70 12.43 1.48 -7.52
CA GLU A 70 11.99 1.51 -8.91
C GLU A 70 11.77 0.07 -9.41
N PRO A 71 10.71 -0.19 -10.19
CA PRO A 71 10.60 -1.44 -10.91
C PRO A 71 11.71 -1.50 -11.97
N ASN A 72 12.54 -2.54 -11.90
CA ASN A 72 13.48 -2.90 -12.98
C ASN A 72 12.74 -3.17 -14.30
#